data_AF-A0A2N2L152-F1
#
_entry.id   AF-A0A2N2L152-F1
#
_cell.length_a   1.000
_cell.length_b   1.000
_cell.length_c   1.000
_cell.angle_alpha   90.00
_cell.angle_beta   90.00
_cell.angle_gamma   90.00
#
_symmetry.space_group_name_H-M   'P 1'
#
loop_
_entity.id
_entity.type
_entity.pdbx_description
1 polymer ?
#
loop_
_entity_poly.entity_id
_entity_poly.type
_entity_poly.pdbx_seq_one_letter_code
_entity_poly.pdbx_strand_id
1 'polypeptide(L)'
;MNDLDQQTLIDVFGQDSFKLFDDIDYQLDVKREKIEELKSLREQASQVFQMNLTMTDILVCASAGIITGLGNALFKTTIIPHDQLKKNPISQILNVEPHATRTAMDYKIPNVDGFNENLHRQLGPSHDLFRMKETLDLLNGENSDFPLWGTTITKILGSGNPHAGILRSPGMSLNEFIALGGFNIPNDPHAELWHHMLADFFTKTSLPIPGSTYIADHSRELAKLMFGMYDSGFNLKSVLSNSLGFVILQMLLHSYAFIFKTLVPSGFDYKNVTIDSIQRLLSSSTDFRGTNEFHGMIMLGHGSSFLLDTIITTSSQNYVGLFQLNFASLLWFSKHLLKYVIKCKAEYKLIMSKVASTGYEIELLDKELSGTFEERFEELSQDIRLSEFIDPNSIQKSHKNVADVIKRRENISHDINKALKELKNGK
;
A
#
# COMPACT_ATOMS: atom_id res chain seq x y z
N MET A 1 20.39 -7.78 50.72
CA MET A 1 20.32 -7.63 52.20
C MET A 1 21.30 -8.62 52.79
N ASN A 2 21.99 -8.27 53.88
CA ASN A 2 22.76 -9.27 54.64
C ASN A 2 21.82 -10.43 54.98
N ASP A 3 22.29 -11.67 54.78
CA ASP A 3 21.53 -12.90 55.08
C ASP A 3 21.16 -12.95 56.56
N LEU A 4 20.04 -12.32 56.90
CA LEU A 4 19.30 -12.61 58.11
C LEU A 4 18.75 -14.01 57.93
N ASP A 5 19.27 -14.94 58.72
CA ASP A 5 18.79 -16.32 58.82
C ASP A 5 17.26 -16.32 59.01
N GLN A 6 16.57 -17.10 58.18
CA GLN A 6 15.12 -17.26 58.17
C GLN A 6 14.56 -17.59 59.56
N GLN A 7 15.32 -18.36 60.35
CA GLN A 7 14.99 -18.68 61.74
C GLN A 7 15.00 -17.44 62.64
N THR A 8 15.93 -16.51 62.43
CA THR A 8 15.99 -15.24 63.16
C THR A 8 14.78 -14.35 62.85
N LEU A 9 14.28 -14.34 61.61
CA LEU A 9 13.07 -13.59 61.23
C LEU A 9 11.80 -14.21 61.82
N ILE A 10 11.72 -15.54 61.82
CA ILE A 10 10.62 -16.28 62.45
C ILE A 10 10.61 -16.06 63.97
N ASP A 11 11.78 -16.10 64.63
CA ASP A 11 11.91 -15.93 66.08
C ASP A 11 11.54 -14.50 66.53
N VAL A 12 11.77 -13.49 65.69
CA VAL A 12 11.48 -12.07 66.00
C VAL A 12 10.04 -11.67 65.66
N PHE A 13 9.51 -12.09 64.51
CA PHE A 13 8.22 -11.62 63.99
C PHE A 13 7.09 -12.64 64.09
N GLY A 14 7.41 -13.89 64.43
CA GLY A 14 6.47 -15.01 64.41
C GLY A 14 6.31 -15.60 63.01
N GLN A 15 6.06 -16.92 62.97
CA GLN A 15 5.97 -17.70 61.73
C GLN A 15 4.84 -17.21 60.78
N ASP A 16 3.71 -16.79 61.34
CA ASP A 16 2.56 -16.32 60.54
C ASP A 16 2.85 -14.99 59.85
N SER A 17 3.48 -14.05 60.56
CA SER A 17 3.88 -12.75 60.00
C SER A 17 4.96 -12.92 58.92
N PHE A 18 5.88 -13.85 59.12
CA PHE A 18 6.93 -14.16 58.14
C PHE A 18 6.34 -14.76 56.86
N LYS A 19 5.44 -15.75 56.99
CA LYS A 19 4.78 -16.38 55.84
C LYS A 19 3.92 -15.38 55.05
N LEU A 20 3.25 -14.46 55.74
CA LEU A 20 2.49 -13.38 55.09
C LEU A 20 3.40 -12.40 54.35
N PHE A 21 4.54 -12.04 54.94
CA PHE A 21 5.53 -11.19 54.29
C PHE A 21 6.06 -11.84 53.00
N ASP A 22 6.40 -13.12 53.05
CA ASP A 22 6.84 -13.88 51.87
C ASP A 22 5.75 -13.92 50.77
N ASP A 23 4.47 -14.08 51.15
CA ASP A 23 3.36 -14.10 50.19
C ASP A 23 3.12 -12.72 49.54
N ILE A 24 3.17 -11.65 50.33
CA ILE A 24 3.06 -10.26 49.82
C ILE A 24 4.25 -9.95 48.89
N ASP A 25 5.47 -10.32 49.27
CA ASP A 25 6.66 -10.10 48.47
C ASP A 25 6.56 -10.86 47.13
N TYR A 26 6.10 -12.12 47.17
CA TYR A 26 5.82 -12.91 45.98
C TYR A 26 4.77 -12.25 45.06
N GLN A 27 3.64 -11.79 45.60
CA GLN A 27 2.60 -11.10 44.82
C GLN A 27 3.11 -9.78 44.20
N LEU A 28 3.95 -9.04 44.92
CA LEU A 28 4.60 -7.82 44.40
C LEU A 28 5.56 -8.12 43.25
N ASP A 29 6.30 -9.22 43.32
CA ASP A 29 7.17 -9.66 42.23
C ASP A 29 6.38 -10.10 41.00
N VAL A 30 5.30 -10.89 41.16
CA VAL A 30 4.38 -11.23 40.05
C VAL A 30 3.80 -9.97 39.42
N LYS A 31 3.39 -8.99 40.23
CA LYS A 31 2.89 -7.70 39.73
C LYS A 31 3.96 -6.94 38.94
N ARG A 32 5.21 -6.92 39.39
CA ARG A 32 6.34 -6.29 38.66
C ARG A 32 6.54 -6.95 37.29
N GLU A 33 6.52 -8.28 37.23
CA GLU A 33 6.63 -9.02 35.96
C GLU A 33 5.51 -8.64 35.00
N LYS A 34 4.26 -8.57 35.49
CA LYS A 34 3.10 -8.19 34.68
C LYS A 34 3.16 -6.75 34.18
N ILE A 35 3.70 -5.82 34.97
CA ILE A 35 3.93 -4.44 34.54
C ILE A 35 4.95 -4.39 33.40
N GLU A 36 6.04 -5.17 33.47
CA GLU A 36 7.02 -5.24 32.39
C GLU A 36 6.45 -5.91 31.13
N GLU A 37 5.64 -6.98 31.29
CA GLU A 37 4.88 -7.59 30.18
C GLU A 37 3.98 -6.54 29.51
N LEU A 38 3.22 -5.76 30.29
CA LEU A 38 2.34 -4.71 29.79
C LEU A 38 3.10 -3.62 29.03
N LYS A 39 4.28 -3.20 29.52
CA LYS A 39 5.15 -2.25 28.82
C LYS A 39 5.62 -2.82 27.48
N SER A 40 6.09 -4.07 27.46
CA SER A 40 6.51 -4.75 26.23
C SER A 40 5.38 -4.87 25.22
N LEU A 41 4.17 -5.25 25.65
CA LEU A 41 3.01 -5.33 24.77
C LEU A 41 2.62 -3.97 24.18
N ARG A 42 2.71 -2.89 24.97
CA ARG A 42 2.46 -1.51 24.47
C ARG A 42 3.52 -1.08 23.46
N GLU A 43 4.78 -1.43 23.70
CA GLU A 43 5.87 -1.18 22.75
C GLU A 43 5.63 -1.95 21.44
N GLN A 44 5.32 -3.24 21.51
CA GLN A 44 4.95 -4.05 20.34
C GLN A 44 3.77 -3.44 19.59
N ALA A 45 2.72 -3.01 20.28
CA ALA A 45 1.55 -2.35 19.68
C ALA A 45 1.94 -1.09 18.89
N SER A 46 2.89 -0.30 19.39
CA SER A 46 3.40 0.89 18.71
C SER A 46 4.21 0.56 17.46
N GLN A 47 4.81 -0.63 17.41
CA GLN A 47 5.66 -1.10 16.32
C GLN A 47 4.89 -1.83 15.20
N VAL A 48 3.61 -2.17 15.39
CA VAL A 48 2.79 -2.91 14.39
C VAL A 48 2.75 -2.23 13.01
N PHE A 49 2.81 -0.90 12.99
CA PHE A 49 2.81 -0.10 11.75
C PHE A 49 4.22 0.25 11.25
N GLN A 50 5.27 -0.36 11.80
CA GLN A 50 6.61 -0.18 11.28
C GLN A 50 6.84 -1.10 10.07
N MET A 51 7.49 -0.55 9.06
CA MET A 51 7.99 -1.31 7.92
C MET A 51 9.51 -1.30 7.99
N ASN A 52 10.12 -2.49 8.06
CA ASN A 52 11.57 -2.64 8.10
C ASN A 52 12.17 -2.60 6.69
N LEU A 53 12.00 -1.46 6.01
CA LEU A 53 12.60 -1.22 4.70
C LEU A 53 14.00 -0.64 4.87
N THR A 54 14.98 -1.24 4.21
CA THR A 54 16.32 -0.66 4.14
C THR A 54 16.32 0.54 3.20
N MET A 55 17.30 1.45 3.34
CA MET A 55 17.47 2.56 2.40
C MET A 55 17.62 2.05 0.95
N THR A 56 18.30 0.92 0.76
CA THR A 56 18.43 0.27 -0.56
C THR A 56 17.07 -0.13 -1.13
N ASP A 57 16.17 -0.69 -0.31
CA ASP A 57 14.82 -1.05 -0.76
C ASP A 57 14.04 0.17 -1.23
N ILE A 58 14.12 1.26 -0.45
CA ILE A 58 13.46 2.52 -0.79
C ILE A 58 14.00 3.06 -2.11
N LEU A 59 15.33 3.16 -2.25
CA LEU A 59 15.99 3.71 -3.44
C LEU A 59 15.69 2.88 -4.68
N VAL A 60 15.80 1.55 -4.62
CA VAL A 60 15.54 0.68 -5.77
C VAL A 60 14.08 0.76 -6.18
N CYS A 61 13.14 0.64 -5.24
CA CYS A 61 11.72 0.63 -5.57
C CYS A 61 11.26 2.00 -6.09
N ALA A 62 11.64 3.09 -5.42
CA ALA A 62 11.30 4.44 -5.87
C ALA A 62 11.94 4.75 -7.23
N SER A 63 13.21 4.39 -7.45
CA SER A 63 13.88 4.65 -8.74
C SER A 63 13.26 3.84 -9.88
N ALA A 64 12.93 2.56 -9.65
CA ALA A 64 12.21 1.76 -10.64
C ALA A 64 10.85 2.39 -10.97
N GLY A 65 10.13 2.86 -9.94
CA GLY A 65 8.89 3.61 -10.10
C GLY A 65 9.06 4.88 -10.93
N ILE A 66 10.02 5.72 -10.58
CA ILE A 66 10.36 6.98 -11.28
C ILE A 66 10.71 6.71 -12.74
N ILE A 67 11.67 5.82 -13.02
CA ILE A 67 12.12 5.53 -14.40
C ILE A 67 10.95 5.03 -15.24
N THR A 68 10.13 4.14 -14.68
CA THR A 68 8.97 3.61 -15.40
C THR A 68 7.87 4.66 -15.60
N GLY A 69 7.59 5.48 -14.58
CA GLY A 69 6.63 6.58 -14.68
C GLY A 69 7.06 7.63 -15.71
N LEU A 70 8.36 7.94 -15.76
CA LEU A 70 8.94 8.85 -16.75
C LEU A 70 8.79 8.27 -18.16
N GLY A 71 9.18 7.01 -18.36
CA GLY A 71 9.05 6.33 -19.65
C GLY A 71 7.60 6.29 -20.12
N ASN A 72 6.66 6.00 -19.22
CA ASN A 72 5.22 5.98 -19.50
C ASN A 72 4.71 7.37 -19.94
N ALA A 73 5.05 8.42 -19.19
CA ALA A 73 4.62 9.78 -19.52
C ALA A 73 5.25 10.29 -20.83
N LEU A 74 6.55 10.05 -21.02
CA LEU A 74 7.23 10.41 -22.26
C LEU A 74 6.60 9.70 -23.46
N PHE A 75 6.34 8.40 -23.35
CA PHE A 75 5.69 7.66 -24.43
C PHE A 75 4.32 8.24 -24.77
N LYS A 76 3.44 8.46 -23.79
CA LYS A 76 2.12 9.08 -24.00
C LYS A 76 2.22 10.46 -24.68
N THR A 77 3.14 11.29 -24.21
CA THR A 77 3.28 12.69 -24.66
C THR A 77 4.04 12.83 -25.99
N THR A 78 4.78 11.80 -26.41
CA THR A 78 5.54 11.79 -27.67
C THR A 78 4.59 11.87 -28.86
N ILE A 79 4.60 12.99 -29.58
CA ILE A 79 3.92 13.12 -30.87
C ILE A 79 4.97 13.02 -31.96
N ILE A 80 4.77 12.11 -32.91
CA ILE A 80 5.63 12.03 -34.09
C ILE A 80 4.84 12.59 -35.26
N PRO A 81 5.25 13.74 -35.84
CA PRO A 81 4.61 14.30 -37.02
C PRO A 81 4.59 13.30 -38.19
N HIS A 82 3.50 13.27 -38.96
CA HIS A 82 3.33 12.36 -40.10
C HIS A 82 4.50 12.41 -41.09
N ASP A 83 5.02 13.60 -41.37
CA ASP A 83 6.14 13.85 -42.27
C ASP A 83 7.48 13.34 -41.73
N GLN A 84 7.66 13.30 -40.41
CA GLN A 84 8.82 12.70 -39.77
C GLN A 84 8.72 11.18 -39.72
N LEU A 85 7.51 10.64 -39.55
CA LEU A 85 7.25 9.21 -39.56
C LEU A 85 7.58 8.59 -40.94
N LYS A 86 7.32 9.33 -42.03
CA LYS A 86 7.70 8.98 -43.42
C LYS A 86 9.22 8.91 -43.68
N LYS A 87 10.02 9.57 -42.85
CA LYS A 87 11.50 9.57 -42.96
C LYS A 87 12.16 8.61 -41.96
N ASN A 88 11.37 7.95 -41.12
CA ASN A 88 11.87 7.09 -40.06
C ASN A 88 12.33 5.73 -40.64
N PRO A 89 13.42 5.12 -40.17
CA PRO A 89 13.83 3.78 -40.60
C PRO A 89 12.71 2.72 -40.53
N ILE A 90 11.75 2.86 -39.62
CA ILE A 90 10.58 1.97 -39.54
C ILE A 90 9.71 2.03 -40.81
N SER A 91 9.49 3.23 -41.38
CA SER A 91 8.70 3.35 -42.62
C SER A 91 9.48 2.91 -43.86
N GLN A 92 10.81 3.02 -43.84
CA GLN A 92 11.68 2.45 -44.88
C GLN A 92 11.65 0.92 -44.89
N ILE A 93 11.63 0.29 -43.71
CA ILE A 93 11.48 -1.18 -43.58
C ILE A 93 10.12 -1.64 -44.11
N LEU A 94 9.09 -0.80 -44.02
CA LEU A 94 7.73 -1.09 -44.46
C LEU A 94 7.45 -0.70 -45.93
N ASN A 95 8.44 -0.19 -46.69
CA ASN A 95 8.31 0.18 -48.12
C ASN A 95 7.10 1.07 -48.45
N VAL A 96 6.78 2.01 -47.58
CA VAL A 96 5.54 2.80 -47.72
C VAL A 96 5.72 3.95 -48.71
N GLU A 97 4.93 3.97 -49.78
CA GLU A 97 4.80 5.11 -50.70
C GLU A 97 4.07 6.30 -50.04
N PRO A 98 4.18 7.53 -50.55
CA PRO A 98 3.45 8.68 -50.01
C PRO A 98 1.93 8.41 -50.03
N HIS A 99 1.24 8.65 -48.90
CA HIS A 99 -0.23 8.57 -48.78
C HIS A 99 -0.94 8.98 -50.06
N ALA A 100 -1.68 8.04 -50.64
CA ALA A 100 -2.45 8.32 -51.84
C ALA A 100 -3.53 9.36 -51.49
N THR A 101 -3.64 10.40 -52.30
CA THR A 101 -4.70 11.39 -52.11
C THR A 101 -6.04 10.76 -52.46
N ARG A 102 -7.12 11.21 -51.80
CA ARG A 102 -8.49 10.77 -52.09
C ARG A 102 -8.66 9.25 -51.89
N THR A 103 -7.98 8.62 -50.94
CA THR A 103 -8.24 7.24 -50.54
C THR A 103 -9.50 7.15 -49.68
N ALA A 104 -10.05 5.95 -49.51
CA ALA A 104 -11.15 5.68 -48.57
C ALA A 104 -10.70 5.70 -47.09
N MET A 105 -9.76 6.58 -46.75
CA MET A 105 -9.27 6.87 -45.40
C MET A 105 -9.68 8.29 -45.00
N ASP A 106 -9.86 8.52 -43.70
CA ASP A 106 -10.26 9.81 -43.14
C ASP A 106 -11.51 10.42 -43.79
N TYR A 107 -12.41 9.63 -44.40
CA TYR A 107 -13.54 10.12 -45.20
C TYR A 107 -14.49 11.05 -44.42
N LYS A 108 -15.20 11.91 -45.17
CA LYS A 108 -16.18 12.84 -44.60
C LYS A 108 -17.38 12.09 -44.01
N ILE A 109 -17.69 12.36 -42.75
CA ILE A 109 -18.89 11.92 -42.03
C ILE A 109 -19.79 13.16 -41.81
N PRO A 110 -21.14 13.03 -41.79
CA PRO A 110 -21.99 14.19 -41.55
C PRO A 110 -21.87 14.63 -40.10
N ASN A 111 -22.06 15.93 -39.84
CA ASN A 111 -22.23 16.40 -38.47
C ASN A 111 -23.54 15.83 -37.92
N VAL A 112 -23.45 14.93 -36.95
CA VAL A 112 -24.60 14.35 -36.25
C VAL A 112 -24.79 15.12 -34.95
N ASP A 113 -26.01 15.57 -34.67
CA ASP A 113 -26.33 16.32 -33.45
C ASP A 113 -25.85 15.58 -32.19
N GLY A 114 -25.03 16.26 -31.40
CA GLY A 114 -24.41 15.70 -30.19
C GLY A 114 -23.10 14.94 -30.41
N PHE A 115 -22.46 15.07 -31.58
CA PHE A 115 -21.15 14.50 -31.90
C PHE A 115 -20.22 15.54 -32.53
N ASN A 116 -18.91 15.42 -32.26
CA ASN A 116 -17.86 16.31 -32.81
C ASN A 116 -17.50 15.97 -34.27
N GLU A 117 -16.84 16.89 -34.98
CA GLU A 117 -16.54 16.79 -36.44
C GLU A 117 -15.62 15.61 -36.83
N ASN A 118 -14.93 14.97 -35.87
CA ASN A 118 -13.98 13.87 -36.11
C ASN A 118 -14.56 12.47 -35.90
N LEU A 119 -15.85 12.27 -36.19
CA LEU A 119 -16.52 10.97 -36.04
C LEU A 119 -15.84 9.82 -36.80
N HIS A 120 -15.13 10.10 -37.90
CA HIS A 120 -14.48 9.06 -38.72
C HIS A 120 -13.41 8.29 -37.95
N ARG A 121 -12.72 8.95 -37.02
CA ARG A 121 -11.70 8.33 -36.16
C ARG A 121 -12.25 7.32 -35.17
N GLN A 122 -13.55 7.36 -34.88
CA GLN A 122 -14.13 6.66 -33.73
C GLN A 122 -15.38 5.83 -34.05
N LEU A 123 -16.01 6.07 -35.21
CA LEU A 123 -17.08 5.22 -35.76
C LEU A 123 -16.67 4.54 -37.06
N GLY A 124 -15.64 5.05 -37.74
CA GLY A 124 -15.20 4.50 -39.00
C GLY A 124 -14.39 3.21 -38.79
N PRO A 125 -14.56 2.19 -39.64
CA PRO A 125 -13.65 1.04 -39.65
C PRO A 125 -12.17 1.43 -39.83
N SER A 126 -11.87 2.57 -40.48
CA SER A 126 -10.52 2.97 -40.90
C SER A 126 -9.48 3.16 -39.78
N HIS A 127 -9.90 3.27 -38.53
CA HIS A 127 -9.00 3.45 -37.39
C HIS A 127 -9.11 2.33 -36.35
N ASP A 128 -9.99 1.35 -36.57
CA ASP A 128 -10.20 0.24 -35.64
C ASP A 128 -9.51 -1.03 -36.14
N LEU A 129 -8.54 -1.52 -35.37
CA LEU A 129 -7.78 -2.73 -35.68
C LEU A 129 -8.67 -3.97 -35.88
N PHE A 130 -9.87 -4.02 -35.28
CA PHE A 130 -10.78 -5.15 -35.46
C PHE A 130 -11.61 -5.07 -36.75
N ARG A 131 -11.66 -3.91 -37.40
CA ARG A 131 -12.41 -3.68 -38.65
C ARG A 131 -11.52 -3.43 -39.87
N MET A 132 -10.23 -3.78 -39.79
CA MET A 132 -9.28 -3.64 -40.89
C MET A 132 -9.79 -4.27 -42.19
N LYS A 133 -10.48 -5.42 -42.12
CA LYS A 133 -11.07 -6.04 -43.31
C LYS A 133 -12.06 -5.11 -44.01
N GLU A 134 -12.98 -4.51 -43.26
CA GLU A 134 -13.97 -3.57 -43.81
C GLU A 134 -13.27 -2.35 -44.43
N THR A 135 -12.18 -1.88 -43.82
CA THR A 135 -11.36 -0.80 -44.39
C THR A 135 -10.67 -1.21 -45.69
N LEU A 136 -10.14 -2.43 -45.76
CA LEU A 136 -9.51 -2.94 -46.97
C LEU A 136 -10.53 -3.11 -48.10
N ASP A 137 -11.73 -3.62 -47.80
CA ASP A 137 -12.83 -3.71 -48.77
C ASP A 137 -13.19 -2.31 -49.32
N LEU A 138 -13.17 -1.27 -48.47
CA LEU A 138 -13.35 0.13 -48.87
C LEU A 138 -12.18 0.68 -49.72
N LEU A 139 -10.94 0.38 -49.34
CA LEU A 139 -9.73 0.82 -50.04
C LEU A 139 -9.57 0.16 -51.43
N ASN A 140 -9.97 -1.11 -51.54
CA ASN A 140 -9.99 -1.87 -52.79
C ASN A 140 -11.14 -1.43 -53.72
N GLY A 141 -12.10 -0.65 -53.23
CA GLY A 141 -13.33 -0.31 -53.94
C GLY A 141 -14.30 -1.48 -54.07
N GLU A 142 -14.10 -2.57 -53.33
CA GLU A 142 -15.04 -3.71 -53.25
C GLU A 142 -16.33 -3.31 -52.52
N ASN A 143 -16.22 -2.33 -51.60
CA ASN A 143 -17.34 -1.75 -50.89
C ASN A 143 -17.22 -0.22 -50.87
N SER A 144 -18.35 0.48 -50.76
CA SER A 144 -18.42 1.95 -50.67
C SER A 144 -19.24 2.43 -49.48
N ASP A 145 -19.57 1.52 -48.55
CA ASP A 145 -20.48 1.75 -47.43
C ASP A 145 -20.11 0.85 -46.24
N PHE A 146 -20.58 1.20 -45.04
CA PHE A 146 -20.41 0.35 -43.87
C PHE A 146 -21.61 0.43 -42.90
N PRO A 147 -21.86 -0.65 -42.13
CA PRO A 147 -22.95 -0.67 -41.16
C PRO A 147 -22.75 0.36 -40.05
N LEU A 148 -23.83 1.07 -39.68
CA LEU A 148 -23.84 2.00 -38.55
C LEU A 148 -25.27 2.15 -38.01
N TRP A 149 -25.47 1.96 -36.70
CA TRP A 149 -26.74 2.17 -35.97
C TRP A 149 -27.97 1.49 -36.62
N GLY A 150 -27.84 0.21 -36.99
CA GLY A 150 -28.92 -0.56 -37.61
C GLY A 150 -29.23 -0.18 -39.06
N THR A 151 -28.40 0.67 -39.68
CA THR A 151 -28.48 1.06 -41.08
C THR A 151 -27.07 1.12 -41.68
N THR A 152 -26.79 2.07 -42.55
CA THR A 152 -25.51 2.30 -43.24
C THR A 152 -25.11 3.77 -43.14
N ILE A 153 -23.81 4.05 -43.21
CA ILE A 153 -23.33 5.43 -43.16
C ILE A 153 -23.85 6.27 -44.33
N THR A 154 -24.00 5.71 -45.53
CA THR A 154 -24.55 6.41 -46.70
C THR A 154 -26.00 6.85 -46.47
N LYS A 155 -26.83 5.99 -45.85
CA LYS A 155 -28.22 6.33 -45.50
C LYS A 155 -28.29 7.42 -44.43
N ILE A 156 -27.39 7.40 -43.45
CA ILE A 156 -27.29 8.44 -42.42
C ILE A 156 -26.80 9.77 -43.03
N LEU A 157 -25.83 9.73 -43.94
CA LEU A 157 -25.40 10.86 -44.76
C LEU A 157 -26.54 11.44 -45.60
N GLY A 158 -27.39 10.56 -46.14
CA GLY A 158 -28.53 10.92 -46.99
C GLY A 158 -29.77 11.41 -46.24
N SER A 159 -29.88 11.19 -44.91
CA SER A 159 -31.13 11.42 -44.15
C SER A 159 -31.52 12.89 -43.95
N GLY A 160 -30.74 13.85 -44.47
CA GLY A 160 -31.10 15.27 -44.56
C GLY A 160 -30.89 15.89 -45.95
N ASN A 161 -30.20 15.19 -46.86
CA ASN A 161 -30.03 15.56 -48.27
C ASN A 161 -29.66 14.30 -49.06
N PRO A 162 -30.51 13.76 -49.94
CA PRO A 162 -30.23 12.55 -50.71
C PRO A 162 -28.96 12.65 -51.56
N HIS A 163 -28.60 13.86 -52.00
CA HIS A 163 -27.34 14.10 -52.73
C HIS A 163 -26.10 13.97 -51.84
N ALA A 164 -26.23 13.94 -50.51
CA ALA A 164 -25.10 13.76 -49.60
C ALA A 164 -24.78 12.29 -49.28
N GLY A 165 -25.60 11.33 -49.72
CA GLY A 165 -25.53 9.90 -49.36
C GLY A 165 -24.34 9.11 -49.92
N ILE A 166 -23.24 9.77 -50.29
CA ILE A 166 -22.03 9.12 -50.80
C ILE A 166 -20.86 9.49 -49.89
N LEU A 167 -20.16 8.47 -49.38
CA LEU A 167 -18.87 8.59 -48.72
C LEU A 167 -17.84 9.23 -49.66
N ARG A 168 -17.15 10.26 -49.20
CA ARG A 168 -16.18 11.01 -50.01
C ARG A 168 -15.02 11.54 -49.20
N SER A 169 -13.95 11.92 -49.89
CA SER A 169 -12.77 12.54 -49.28
C SER A 169 -13.13 13.80 -48.47
N PRO A 170 -12.43 14.10 -47.35
CA PRO A 170 -12.58 15.35 -46.60
C PRO A 170 -12.47 16.58 -47.49
N GLY A 171 -13.25 17.61 -47.17
CA GLY A 171 -13.21 18.90 -47.87
C GLY A 171 -13.77 18.90 -49.30
N MET A 172 -14.00 17.75 -49.92
CA MET A 172 -14.42 17.66 -51.32
C MET A 172 -15.94 17.80 -51.50
N SER A 173 -16.35 18.54 -52.54
CA SER A 173 -17.76 18.62 -52.93
C SER A 173 -18.20 17.32 -53.63
N LEU A 174 -19.49 17.00 -53.59
CA LEU A 174 -20.01 15.79 -54.24
C LEU A 174 -19.71 15.80 -55.75
N ASN A 175 -19.99 16.91 -56.42
CA ASN A 175 -19.84 17.02 -57.88
C ASN A 175 -18.38 16.85 -58.31
N GLU A 176 -17.46 17.42 -57.54
CA GLU A 176 -16.01 17.25 -57.76
C GLU A 176 -15.56 15.80 -57.54
N PHE A 177 -16.03 15.15 -56.47
CA PHE A 177 -15.69 13.76 -56.17
C PHE A 177 -16.16 12.80 -57.28
N ILE A 178 -17.38 13.00 -57.79
CA ILE A 178 -17.92 12.23 -58.91
C ILE A 178 -17.14 12.52 -60.20
N ALA A 179 -16.83 13.79 -60.49
CA ALA A 179 -16.09 14.19 -61.70
C ALA A 179 -14.68 13.59 -61.75
N LEU A 180 -14.04 13.39 -60.60
CA LEU A 180 -12.73 12.76 -60.49
C LEU A 180 -12.80 11.22 -60.52
N GLY A 181 -13.99 10.61 -60.47
CA GLY A 181 -14.19 9.17 -60.50
C GLY A 181 -14.13 8.47 -59.13
N GLY A 182 -14.46 9.15 -58.03
CA GLY A 182 -14.61 8.52 -56.71
C GLY A 182 -13.34 8.48 -55.85
N PHE A 183 -13.14 7.42 -55.04
CA PHE A 183 -11.89 7.24 -54.30
C PHE A 183 -10.77 6.75 -55.22
N ASN A 184 -9.55 7.15 -54.94
CA ASN A 184 -8.34 6.59 -55.54
C ASN A 184 -7.99 5.28 -54.85
N ILE A 185 -7.78 4.22 -55.62
CA ILE A 185 -7.36 2.92 -55.10
C ILE A 185 -5.83 2.91 -55.05
N PRO A 186 -5.20 2.76 -53.87
CA PRO A 186 -3.75 2.71 -53.76
C PRO A 186 -3.18 1.43 -54.37
N ASN A 187 -1.92 1.46 -54.81
CA ASN A 187 -1.23 0.29 -55.38
C ASN A 187 -1.09 -0.85 -54.36
N ASP A 188 -0.88 -0.52 -53.08
CA ASP A 188 -0.88 -1.45 -51.96
C ASP A 188 -1.81 -0.95 -50.84
N PRO A 189 -3.08 -1.38 -50.83
CA PRO A 189 -4.08 -1.05 -49.81
C PRO A 189 -3.68 -1.45 -48.39
N HIS A 190 -2.93 -2.55 -48.22
CA HIS A 190 -2.50 -3.01 -46.90
C HIS A 190 -1.41 -2.11 -46.32
N ALA A 191 -0.41 -1.76 -47.13
CA ALA A 191 0.65 -0.86 -46.71
C ALA A 191 0.11 0.54 -46.39
N GLU A 192 -0.83 1.05 -47.20
CA GLU A 192 -1.51 2.33 -46.98
C GLU A 192 -2.24 2.34 -45.62
N LEU A 193 -3.02 1.29 -45.34
CA LEU A 193 -3.74 1.16 -44.07
C LEU A 193 -2.79 1.10 -42.87
N TRP A 194 -1.75 0.24 -42.91
CA TRP A 194 -0.79 0.12 -41.82
C TRP A 194 -0.03 1.42 -41.56
N HIS A 195 0.35 2.15 -42.61
CA HIS A 195 1.00 3.44 -42.47
C HIS A 195 0.09 4.46 -41.80
N HIS A 196 -1.16 4.54 -42.27
CA HIS A 196 -2.17 5.41 -41.69
C HIS A 196 -2.33 5.13 -40.19
N MET A 197 -2.52 3.87 -39.83
CA MET A 197 -2.71 3.46 -38.44
C MET A 197 -1.48 3.73 -37.57
N LEU A 198 -0.27 3.47 -38.08
CA LEU A 198 0.96 3.74 -37.35
C LEU A 198 1.15 5.24 -37.11
N ALA A 199 0.87 6.06 -38.11
CA ALA A 199 0.98 7.50 -37.96
C ALA A 199 -0.07 8.03 -36.98
N ASP A 200 -1.32 7.59 -37.10
CA ASP A 200 -2.38 7.95 -36.16
C ASP A 200 -2.07 7.50 -34.73
N PHE A 201 -1.44 6.33 -34.53
CA PHE A 201 -1.04 5.86 -33.21
C PHE A 201 -0.15 6.86 -32.47
N PHE A 202 0.75 7.54 -33.19
CA PHE A 202 1.67 8.54 -32.62
C PHE A 202 1.10 9.97 -32.60
N THR A 203 -0.14 10.19 -33.02
CA THR A 203 -0.81 11.48 -32.86
C THR A 203 -1.20 11.75 -31.40
N LYS A 204 -1.67 12.98 -31.12
CA LYS A 204 -2.15 13.39 -29.79
C LYS A 204 -3.33 12.53 -29.31
N THR A 205 -4.26 12.20 -30.19
CA THR A 205 -5.48 11.43 -29.87
C THR A 205 -5.30 9.92 -30.04
N SER A 206 -4.22 9.49 -30.72
CA SER A 206 -3.86 8.10 -30.98
C SER A 206 -4.95 7.31 -31.72
N LEU A 207 -4.81 5.99 -31.83
CA LEU A 207 -5.85 5.10 -32.34
C LEU A 207 -6.89 4.81 -31.26
N PRO A 208 -8.17 4.60 -31.62
CA PRO A 208 -9.16 4.07 -30.70
C PRO A 208 -8.77 2.67 -30.20
N ILE A 209 -9.38 2.25 -29.10
CA ILE A 209 -9.19 0.88 -28.58
C ILE A 209 -9.79 -0.11 -29.58
N PRO A 210 -9.08 -1.19 -29.95
CA PRO A 210 -9.60 -2.21 -30.85
C PRO A 210 -10.98 -2.73 -30.43
N GLY A 211 -11.93 -2.71 -31.35
CA GLY A 211 -13.31 -3.11 -31.12
C GLY A 211 -14.20 -2.05 -30.49
N SER A 212 -13.70 -0.84 -30.20
CA SER A 212 -14.53 0.26 -29.69
C SER A 212 -15.61 0.68 -30.68
N THR A 213 -15.34 0.58 -31.99
CA THR A 213 -16.31 0.91 -33.02
C THR A 213 -17.48 -0.06 -33.02
N TYR A 214 -17.26 -1.36 -32.76
CA TYR A 214 -18.37 -2.30 -32.62
C TYR A 214 -19.33 -1.89 -31.49
N ILE A 215 -18.81 -1.45 -30.35
CA ILE A 215 -19.65 -0.96 -29.25
C ILE A 215 -20.40 0.31 -29.67
N ALA A 216 -19.70 1.24 -30.32
CA ALA A 216 -20.27 2.50 -30.77
C ALA A 216 -21.35 2.32 -31.87
N ASP A 217 -21.25 1.28 -32.69
CA ASP A 217 -22.19 0.98 -33.76
C ASP A 217 -23.56 0.46 -33.27
N HIS A 218 -23.64 -0.02 -32.03
CA HIS A 218 -24.89 -0.58 -31.48
C HIS A 218 -25.95 0.50 -31.25
N SER A 219 -25.57 1.69 -30.75
CA SER A 219 -26.50 2.80 -30.55
C SER A 219 -25.80 4.15 -30.48
N ARG A 220 -26.57 5.23 -30.68
CA ARG A 220 -26.04 6.60 -30.57
C ARG A 220 -25.57 6.92 -29.15
N GLU A 221 -26.21 6.36 -28.13
CA GLU A 221 -25.85 6.54 -26.72
C GLU A 221 -24.51 5.87 -26.40
N LEU A 222 -24.31 4.63 -26.87
CA LEU A 222 -23.05 3.91 -26.71
C LEU A 222 -21.93 4.59 -27.49
N ALA A 223 -22.23 5.09 -28.69
CA ALA A 223 -21.30 5.94 -29.42
C ALA A 223 -20.88 7.14 -28.56
N LYS A 224 -21.83 7.94 -28.04
CA LYS A 224 -21.53 9.11 -27.18
C LYS A 224 -20.66 8.75 -25.97
N LEU A 225 -20.91 7.60 -25.34
CA LEU A 225 -20.08 7.11 -24.25
C LEU A 225 -18.64 6.82 -24.71
N MET A 226 -18.48 6.03 -25.77
CA MET A 226 -17.16 5.69 -26.31
C MET A 226 -16.39 6.93 -26.77
N PHE A 227 -17.10 7.89 -27.38
CA PHE A 227 -16.58 9.21 -27.72
C PHE A 227 -16.08 9.97 -26.51
N GLY A 228 -16.91 10.09 -25.46
CA GLY A 228 -16.54 10.77 -24.24
C GLY A 228 -15.33 10.14 -23.55
N MET A 229 -15.22 8.81 -23.59
CA MET A 229 -14.06 8.09 -23.05
C MET A 229 -12.80 8.36 -23.88
N TYR A 230 -12.89 8.29 -25.20
CA TYR A 230 -11.76 8.53 -26.11
C TYR A 230 -11.28 9.99 -26.03
N ASP A 231 -12.20 10.95 -26.04
CA ASP A 231 -11.91 12.38 -25.84
C ASP A 231 -11.38 12.68 -24.43
N SER A 232 -11.56 11.76 -23.47
CA SER A 232 -10.95 11.79 -22.14
C SER A 232 -9.63 11.00 -22.05
N GLY A 233 -9.08 10.55 -23.19
CA GLY A 233 -7.79 9.88 -23.31
C GLY A 233 -7.83 8.34 -23.29
N PHE A 234 -9.00 7.72 -23.43
CA PHE A 234 -9.13 6.26 -23.53
C PHE A 234 -8.80 5.80 -24.95
N ASN A 235 -7.51 5.80 -25.28
CA ASN A 235 -6.98 5.41 -26.58
C ASN A 235 -5.90 4.32 -26.47
N LEU A 236 -5.57 3.69 -27.59
CA LEU A 236 -4.69 2.52 -27.63
C LEU A 236 -3.31 2.81 -27.04
N LYS A 237 -2.75 3.99 -27.35
CA LYS A 237 -1.45 4.39 -26.80
C LYS A 237 -1.48 4.53 -25.29
N SER A 238 -2.49 5.20 -24.72
CA SER A 238 -2.61 5.33 -23.26
C SER A 238 -2.78 3.97 -22.57
N VAL A 239 -3.58 3.06 -23.15
CA VAL A 239 -3.78 1.70 -22.61
C VAL A 239 -2.51 0.87 -22.70
N LEU A 240 -1.84 0.85 -23.86
CA LEU A 240 -0.59 0.12 -24.05
C LEU A 240 0.52 0.65 -23.16
N SER A 241 0.64 1.97 -23.06
CA SER A 241 1.64 2.62 -22.22
C SER A 241 1.45 2.23 -20.75
N ASN A 242 0.22 2.38 -20.24
CA ASN A 242 -0.10 2.01 -18.86
C ASN A 242 0.13 0.52 -18.60
N SER A 243 -0.27 -0.35 -19.52
CA SER A 243 -0.13 -1.80 -19.38
C SER A 243 1.34 -2.23 -19.42
N LEU A 244 2.10 -1.74 -20.39
CA LEU A 244 3.52 -2.07 -20.54
C LEU A 244 4.34 -1.52 -19.37
N GLY A 245 4.13 -0.27 -18.99
CA GLY A 245 4.78 0.33 -17.82
C GLY A 245 4.47 -0.45 -16.55
N PHE A 246 3.22 -0.85 -16.35
CA PHE A 246 2.82 -1.69 -15.23
C PHE A 246 3.56 -3.05 -15.21
N VAL A 247 3.60 -3.75 -16.35
CA VAL A 247 4.26 -5.06 -16.46
C VAL A 247 5.77 -4.94 -16.20
N ILE A 248 6.43 -3.93 -16.78
CA ILE A 248 7.86 -3.67 -16.57
C ILE A 248 8.14 -3.40 -15.09
N LEU A 249 7.36 -2.52 -14.45
CA LEU A 249 7.53 -2.22 -13.04
C LEU A 249 7.32 -3.45 -12.16
N GLN A 250 6.29 -4.25 -12.44
CA GLN A 250 6.03 -5.50 -11.73
C GLN A 250 7.21 -6.46 -11.85
N MET A 251 7.76 -6.64 -13.06
CA MET A 251 8.93 -7.47 -13.28
C MET A 251 10.14 -6.97 -12.49
N LEU A 252 10.43 -5.66 -12.51
CA LEU A 252 11.57 -5.08 -11.78
C LEU A 252 11.43 -5.30 -10.27
N LEU A 253 10.28 -4.95 -9.68
CA LEU A 253 10.06 -5.07 -8.24
C LEU A 253 10.07 -6.53 -7.77
N HIS A 254 9.42 -7.43 -8.51
CA HIS A 254 9.40 -8.86 -8.17
C HIS A 254 10.75 -9.52 -8.37
N SER A 255 11.51 -9.13 -9.39
CA SER A 255 12.87 -9.66 -9.59
C SER A 255 13.80 -9.21 -8.47
N TYR A 256 13.75 -7.93 -8.08
CA TYR A 256 14.53 -7.43 -6.95
C TYR A 256 14.17 -8.14 -5.64
N ALA A 257 12.86 -8.26 -5.33
CA ALA A 257 12.40 -9.00 -4.15
C ALA A 257 12.83 -10.47 -4.18
N PHE A 258 12.68 -11.14 -5.33
CA PHE A 258 13.07 -12.54 -5.47
C PHE A 258 14.57 -12.73 -5.27
N ILE A 259 15.41 -11.93 -5.93
CA ILE A 259 16.87 -12.09 -5.86
C ILE A 259 17.38 -11.73 -4.46
N PHE A 260 17.05 -10.54 -3.95
CA PHE A 260 17.71 -9.98 -2.76
C PHE A 260 16.99 -10.26 -1.45
N LYS A 261 15.68 -10.55 -1.48
CA LYS A 261 14.90 -10.83 -0.27
C LYS A 261 14.55 -12.30 -0.10
N THR A 262 14.61 -13.09 -1.17
CA THR A 262 14.30 -14.52 -1.11
C THR A 262 15.51 -15.40 -1.41
N LEU A 263 16.09 -15.28 -2.60
CA LEU A 263 17.12 -16.19 -3.10
C LEU A 263 18.38 -16.13 -2.24
N VAL A 264 18.94 -14.93 -2.03
CA VAL A 264 20.15 -14.76 -1.22
C VAL A 264 19.94 -15.22 0.23
N PRO A 265 18.88 -14.81 0.96
CA PRO A 265 18.64 -15.27 2.33
C PRO A 265 18.32 -16.75 2.47
N SER A 266 17.74 -17.39 1.44
CA SER A 266 17.40 -18.81 1.48
C SER A 266 18.61 -19.75 1.48
N GLY A 267 19.81 -19.24 1.17
CA GLY A 267 21.02 -20.06 1.05
C GLY A 267 20.97 -21.03 -0.14
N PHE A 268 20.15 -20.75 -1.15
CA PHE A 268 19.99 -21.61 -2.32
C PHE A 268 21.32 -21.79 -3.08
N ASP A 269 21.81 -23.03 -3.13
CA ASP A 269 23.02 -23.39 -3.85
C ASP A 269 22.70 -23.77 -5.30
N TYR A 270 23.05 -22.88 -6.24
CA TYR A 270 22.86 -23.12 -7.68
C TYR A 270 23.72 -24.27 -8.22
N LYS A 271 24.74 -24.72 -7.49
CA LYS A 271 25.58 -25.86 -7.90
C LYS A 271 24.98 -27.21 -7.48
N ASN A 272 24.08 -27.21 -6.50
CA ASN A 272 23.45 -28.40 -5.94
C ASN A 272 21.92 -28.23 -5.88
N VAL A 273 21.31 -28.11 -7.06
CA VAL A 273 19.85 -27.93 -7.18
C VAL A 273 19.13 -29.25 -6.94
N THR A 274 18.28 -29.29 -5.92
CA THR A 274 17.38 -30.41 -5.60
C THR A 274 15.93 -29.95 -5.66
N ILE A 275 14.99 -30.89 -5.76
CA ILE A 275 13.55 -30.57 -5.72
C ILE A 275 13.20 -29.88 -4.40
N ASP A 276 13.76 -30.36 -3.29
CA ASP A 276 13.55 -29.77 -1.97
C ASP A 276 14.09 -28.34 -1.87
N SER A 277 15.25 -28.05 -2.48
CA SER A 277 15.82 -26.69 -2.46
C SER A 277 14.97 -25.72 -3.29
N ILE A 278 14.42 -26.15 -4.42
CA ILE A 278 13.46 -25.37 -5.22
C ILE A 278 12.18 -25.12 -4.43
N GLN A 279 11.61 -26.15 -3.80
CA GLN A 279 10.39 -26.01 -2.99
C GLN A 279 10.58 -25.01 -1.84
N ARG A 280 11.69 -25.11 -1.10
CA ARG A 280 12.02 -24.15 -0.02
C ARG A 280 12.15 -22.72 -0.55
N LEU A 281 12.77 -22.53 -1.70
CA LEU A 281 12.90 -21.22 -2.34
C LEU A 281 11.53 -20.64 -2.73
N LEU A 282 10.65 -21.46 -3.31
CA LEU A 282 9.28 -21.05 -3.68
C LEU A 282 8.44 -20.71 -2.45
N SER A 283 8.52 -21.52 -1.39
CA SER A 283 7.85 -21.26 -0.11
C SER A 283 8.35 -19.94 0.50
N SER A 284 9.67 -19.76 0.60
CA SER A 284 10.27 -18.52 1.10
C SER A 284 9.83 -17.29 0.28
N SER A 285 9.72 -17.43 -1.05
CA SER A 285 9.24 -16.33 -1.91
C SER A 285 7.78 -15.98 -1.62
N THR A 286 6.97 -17.01 -1.37
CA THR A 286 5.55 -16.87 -1.08
C THR A 286 5.35 -16.21 0.29
N ASP A 287 6.12 -16.64 1.29
CA ASP A 287 6.12 -16.07 2.63
C ASP A 287 6.56 -14.60 2.60
N PHE A 288 7.63 -14.27 1.86
CA PHE A 288 8.10 -12.90 1.72
C PHE A 288 7.03 -11.97 1.09
N ARG A 289 6.30 -12.47 0.08
CA ARG A 289 5.20 -11.70 -0.55
C ARG A 289 4.04 -11.39 0.40
N GLY A 290 3.95 -12.09 1.54
CA GLY A 290 2.97 -11.85 2.60
C GLY A 290 3.42 -10.84 3.66
N THR A 291 4.64 -10.29 3.57
CA THR A 291 5.16 -9.36 4.60
C THR A 291 4.83 -7.91 4.32
N ASN A 292 4.93 -7.08 5.36
CA ASN A 292 4.68 -5.64 5.26
C ASN A 292 5.76 -4.95 4.42
N GLU A 293 6.99 -5.46 4.45
CA GLU A 293 8.11 -4.98 3.65
C GLU A 293 7.81 -5.15 2.17
N PHE A 294 7.35 -6.32 1.74
CA PHE A 294 6.97 -6.52 0.34
C PHE A 294 5.83 -5.58 -0.07
N HIS A 295 4.80 -5.43 0.76
CA HIS A 295 3.73 -4.47 0.48
C HIS A 295 4.24 -3.03 0.37
N GLY A 296 5.13 -2.61 1.28
CA GLY A 296 5.78 -1.30 1.25
C GLY A 296 6.62 -1.07 -0.01
N MET A 297 7.40 -2.07 -0.44
CA MET A 297 8.17 -2.00 -1.69
C MET A 297 7.29 -1.79 -2.92
N ILE A 298 6.20 -2.56 -3.03
CA ILE A 298 5.23 -2.43 -4.14
C ILE A 298 4.53 -1.06 -4.10
N MET A 299 4.13 -0.60 -2.90
CA MET A 299 3.55 0.73 -2.71
C MET A 299 4.51 1.83 -3.16
N LEU A 300 5.77 1.78 -2.75
CA LEU A 300 6.77 2.78 -3.16
C LEU A 300 6.94 2.80 -4.68
N GLY A 301 7.15 1.64 -5.31
CA GLY A 301 7.35 1.59 -6.76
C GLY A 301 6.14 2.10 -7.55
N HIS A 302 4.94 1.62 -7.25
CA HIS A 302 3.73 2.05 -7.97
C HIS A 302 3.31 3.48 -7.62
N GLY A 303 3.46 3.89 -6.35
CA GLY A 303 3.19 5.26 -5.91
C GLY A 303 4.09 6.25 -6.63
N SER A 304 5.41 6.01 -6.66
CA SER A 304 6.36 6.85 -7.39
C SER A 304 6.09 6.87 -8.90
N SER A 305 5.76 5.72 -9.49
CA SER A 305 5.41 5.63 -10.92
C SER A 305 4.16 6.43 -11.25
N PHE A 306 3.10 6.28 -10.46
CA PHE A 306 1.85 7.00 -10.65
C PHE A 306 2.04 8.51 -10.48
N LEU A 307 2.73 8.93 -9.42
CA LEU A 307 2.96 10.36 -9.13
C LEU A 307 3.75 11.02 -10.25
N LEU A 308 4.86 10.43 -10.68
CA LEU A 308 5.69 11.03 -11.72
C LEU A 308 4.97 11.05 -13.07
N ASP A 309 4.32 9.94 -13.44
CA ASP A 309 3.52 9.86 -14.66
C ASP A 309 2.43 10.94 -14.68
N THR A 310 1.72 11.09 -13.55
CA THR A 310 0.66 12.09 -13.38
C THR A 310 1.22 13.49 -13.53
N ILE A 311 2.27 13.86 -12.78
CA ILE A 311 2.85 15.20 -12.82
C ILE A 311 3.23 15.60 -14.25
N ILE A 312 3.91 14.74 -14.99
CA ILE A 312 4.35 15.04 -16.36
C ILE A 312 3.16 15.07 -17.32
N THR A 313 2.28 14.07 -17.23
CA THR A 313 1.15 13.92 -18.17
C THR A 313 0.14 15.05 -17.99
N THR A 314 -0.22 15.42 -16.76
CA THR A 314 -1.17 16.52 -16.50
C THR A 314 -0.58 17.89 -16.78
N SER A 315 0.74 18.04 -16.69
CA SER A 315 1.43 19.29 -17.07
C SER A 315 1.67 19.40 -18.57
N SER A 316 1.38 18.35 -19.35
CA SER A 316 1.57 18.35 -20.79
C SER A 316 0.45 19.12 -21.51
N GLN A 317 0.81 19.86 -22.55
CA GLN A 317 -0.16 20.43 -23.50
C GLN A 317 -0.96 19.36 -24.26
N ASN A 318 -0.49 18.09 -24.21
CA ASN A 318 -1.12 16.94 -24.83
C ASN A 318 -2.02 16.16 -23.87
N TYR A 319 -2.27 16.68 -22.66
CA TYR A 319 -3.22 16.07 -21.75
C TYR A 319 -4.62 16.09 -22.35
N VAL A 320 -5.22 14.91 -22.51
CA VAL A 320 -6.56 14.71 -23.10
C VAL A 320 -7.58 14.34 -22.01
N GLY A 321 -7.14 13.85 -20.85
CA GLY A 321 -8.05 13.62 -19.73
C GLY A 321 -7.66 12.46 -18.83
N LEU A 322 -8.58 12.12 -17.94
CA LEU A 322 -8.38 11.15 -16.84
C LEU A 322 -7.79 9.81 -17.30
N PHE A 323 -8.22 9.26 -18.44
CA PHE A 323 -7.79 7.93 -18.89
C PHE A 323 -6.32 7.89 -19.34
N GLN A 324 -5.67 9.04 -19.51
CA GLN A 324 -4.23 9.08 -19.71
C GLN A 324 -3.44 8.84 -18.41
N LEU A 325 -4.05 8.93 -17.23
CA LEU A 325 -3.37 8.67 -15.96
C LEU A 325 -3.04 7.18 -15.79
N ASN A 326 -1.95 6.87 -15.09
CA ASN A 326 -1.55 5.49 -14.81
C ASN A 326 -2.39 4.82 -13.71
N PHE A 327 -3.67 4.56 -14.01
CA PHE A 327 -4.61 3.94 -13.07
C PHE A 327 -4.18 2.54 -12.61
N ALA A 328 -3.49 1.76 -13.45
CA ALA A 328 -3.01 0.44 -13.07
C ALA A 328 -2.05 0.52 -11.87
N SER A 329 -1.10 1.46 -11.91
CA SER A 329 -0.21 1.70 -10.77
C SER A 329 -0.97 2.21 -9.54
N LEU A 330 -1.93 3.12 -9.70
CA LEU A 330 -2.74 3.60 -8.58
C LEU A 330 -3.54 2.47 -7.91
N LEU A 331 -4.17 1.59 -8.69
CA LEU A 331 -4.92 0.44 -8.17
C LEU A 331 -4.03 -0.52 -7.41
N TRP A 332 -2.81 -0.76 -7.89
CA TRP A 332 -1.85 -1.62 -7.21
C TRP A 332 -1.26 -1.03 -5.94
N PHE A 333 -0.94 0.26 -5.95
CA PHE A 333 -0.62 1.00 -4.74
C PHE A 333 -1.74 0.83 -3.70
N SER A 334 -2.98 1.13 -4.08
CA SER A 334 -4.15 1.06 -3.19
C SER A 334 -4.41 -0.35 -2.66
N LYS A 335 -4.27 -1.38 -3.50
CA LYS A 335 -4.40 -2.78 -3.07
C LYS A 335 -3.38 -3.15 -2.00
N HIS A 336 -2.12 -2.79 -2.19
CA HIS A 336 -1.06 -3.16 -1.25
C HIS A 336 -1.13 -2.34 0.04
N LEU A 337 -1.53 -1.07 -0.05
CA LEU A 337 -1.85 -0.24 1.11
C LEU A 337 -2.98 -0.86 1.93
N LEU A 338 -4.07 -1.28 1.29
CA LEU A 338 -5.20 -1.90 1.98
C LEU A 338 -4.79 -3.22 2.67
N LYS A 339 -4.01 -4.08 1.99
CA LYS A 339 -3.50 -5.31 2.58
C LYS A 339 -2.65 -5.04 3.83
N TYR A 340 -1.75 -4.07 3.73
CA TYR A 340 -0.93 -3.62 4.85
C TYR A 340 -1.78 -3.15 6.03
N VAL A 341 -2.71 -2.22 5.79
CA VAL A 341 -3.57 -1.65 6.86
C VAL A 341 -4.43 -2.72 7.52
N ILE A 342 -5.02 -3.65 6.74
CA ILE A 342 -5.83 -4.75 7.30
C ILE A 342 -4.99 -5.64 8.21
N LYS A 343 -3.78 -6.02 7.76
CA LYS A 343 -2.87 -6.88 8.53
C LYS A 343 -2.44 -6.21 9.84
N CYS A 344 -1.95 -4.97 9.76
CA CYS A 344 -1.57 -4.19 10.94
C CYS A 344 -2.75 -4.00 11.91
N LYS A 345 -3.95 -3.73 11.39
CA LYS A 345 -5.15 -3.60 12.25
C LYS A 345 -5.47 -4.89 12.99
N ALA A 346 -5.35 -6.04 12.34
CA ALA A 346 -5.62 -7.34 12.95
C ALA A 346 -4.60 -7.65 14.07
N GLU A 347 -3.32 -7.43 13.79
CA GLU A 347 -2.22 -7.64 14.75
C GLU A 347 -2.32 -6.67 15.94
N TYR A 348 -2.58 -5.38 15.67
CA TYR A 348 -2.80 -4.38 16.71
C TYR A 348 -3.96 -4.76 17.62
N LYS A 349 -5.09 -5.23 17.05
CA LYS A 349 -6.24 -5.69 17.83
C LYS A 349 -5.88 -6.88 18.74
N LEU A 350 -5.09 -7.83 18.24
CA LEU A 350 -4.62 -8.97 19.02
C LEU A 350 -3.75 -8.50 20.20
N ILE A 351 -2.77 -7.64 19.94
CA ILE A 351 -1.89 -7.12 21.00
C ILE A 351 -2.69 -6.30 22.02
N MET A 352 -3.61 -5.44 21.57
CA MET A 352 -4.44 -4.65 22.49
C MET A 352 -5.37 -5.51 23.35
N SER A 353 -5.82 -6.67 22.86
CA SER A 353 -6.56 -7.61 23.70
C SER A 353 -5.70 -8.20 24.82
N LYS A 354 -4.42 -8.49 24.55
CA LYS A 354 -3.44 -8.91 25.57
C LYS A 354 -3.14 -7.78 26.56
N VAL A 355 -2.97 -6.55 26.08
CA VAL A 355 -2.79 -5.36 26.94
C VAL A 355 -3.96 -5.23 27.92
N ALA A 356 -5.19 -5.43 27.43
CA ALA A 356 -6.38 -5.37 28.27
C ALA A 356 -6.43 -6.50 29.31
N SER A 357 -6.12 -7.75 28.93
CA SER A 357 -6.10 -8.88 29.86
C SER A 357 -5.01 -8.75 30.92
N THR A 358 -3.78 -8.39 30.54
CA THR A 358 -2.68 -8.17 31.47
C THR A 358 -2.97 -6.99 32.40
N GLY A 359 -3.59 -5.92 31.90
CA GLY A 359 -4.04 -4.79 32.72
C GLY A 359 -5.07 -5.19 33.78
N TYR A 360 -6.01 -6.07 33.43
CA TYR A 360 -7.00 -6.62 34.36
C TYR A 360 -6.36 -7.52 35.43
N GLU A 361 -5.37 -8.35 35.06
CA GLU A 361 -4.61 -9.17 36.02
C GLU A 361 -3.88 -8.30 37.06
N ILE A 362 -3.27 -7.18 36.64
CA ILE A 362 -2.63 -6.22 37.56
C ILE A 362 -3.66 -5.61 38.51
N GLU A 363 -4.85 -5.23 38.02
CA GLU A 363 -5.92 -4.67 38.86
C GLU A 363 -6.42 -5.68 39.90
N LEU A 364 -6.49 -6.97 39.54
CA LEU A 364 -6.84 -8.04 40.49
C LEU A 364 -5.78 -8.19 41.59
N LEU A 365 -4.50 -8.20 41.23
CA LEU A 365 -3.40 -8.25 42.20
C LEU A 365 -3.41 -7.02 43.13
N ASP A 366 -3.73 -5.84 42.60
CA ASP A 366 -3.86 -4.62 43.40
C ASP A 366 -4.99 -4.70 44.43
N LYS A 367 -6.12 -5.30 44.05
CA LYS A 367 -7.25 -5.53 44.96
C LYS A 367 -6.91 -6.57 46.03
N GLU A 368 -6.23 -7.64 45.66
CA GLU A 368 -5.82 -8.70 46.58
C GLU A 368 -4.79 -8.20 47.62
N LEU A 369 -3.78 -7.45 47.18
CA LEU A 369 -2.79 -6.82 48.05
C LEU A 369 -3.42 -5.79 48.98
N SER A 370 -4.32 -4.95 48.46
CA SER A 370 -5.02 -3.94 49.26
C SER A 370 -5.95 -4.58 50.29
N GLY A 371 -6.69 -5.62 49.90
CA GLY A 371 -7.57 -6.37 50.80
C GLY A 371 -6.79 -7.06 51.92
N THR A 372 -5.66 -7.71 51.60
CA THR A 372 -4.77 -8.33 52.59
C THR A 372 -4.24 -7.30 53.58
N PHE A 373 -3.90 -6.09 53.11
CA PHE A 373 -3.45 -5.01 53.99
C PHE A 373 -4.57 -4.45 54.87
N GLU A 374 -5.77 -4.26 54.31
CA GLU A 374 -6.95 -3.78 55.05
C GLU A 374 -7.36 -4.75 56.14
N GLU A 375 -7.51 -6.04 55.81
CA GLU A 375 -7.82 -7.11 56.78
C GLU A 375 -6.79 -7.14 57.90
N ARG A 376 -5.50 -7.06 57.57
CA ARG A 376 -4.45 -7.12 58.58
C ARG A 376 -4.40 -5.86 59.44
N PHE A 377 -4.64 -4.69 58.86
CA PHE A 377 -4.75 -3.45 59.62
C PHE A 377 -5.93 -3.51 60.59
N GLU A 378 -7.06 -4.07 60.16
CA GLU A 378 -8.22 -4.29 61.01
C GLU A 378 -7.91 -5.26 62.15
N GLU A 379 -7.30 -6.42 61.87
CA GLU A 379 -6.85 -7.38 62.90
C GLU A 379 -5.89 -6.75 63.91
N LEU A 380 -4.89 -6.00 63.43
CA LEU A 380 -3.92 -5.32 64.29
C LEU A 380 -4.59 -4.24 65.15
N SER A 381 -5.55 -3.50 64.59
CA SER A 381 -6.30 -2.48 65.32
C SER A 381 -7.13 -3.06 66.48
N GLN A 382 -7.47 -4.35 66.40
CA GLN A 382 -8.21 -5.08 67.41
C GLN A 382 -7.30 -5.81 68.42
N ASP A 383 -5.97 -5.89 68.18
CA ASP A 383 -5.04 -6.51 69.13
C ASP A 383 -4.84 -5.58 70.36
N ILE A 384 -5.25 -6.09 71.53
CA ILE A 384 -5.12 -5.44 72.83
C ILE A 384 -3.67 -4.98 73.08
N ARG A 385 -2.67 -5.72 72.60
CA ARG A 385 -1.25 -5.37 72.75
C ARG A 385 -0.86 -4.14 71.94
N LEU A 386 -1.48 -3.91 70.79
CA LEU A 386 -1.27 -2.68 70.02
C LEU A 386 -1.88 -1.48 70.75
N SER A 387 -3.04 -1.67 71.38
CA SER A 387 -3.66 -0.63 72.23
C SER A 387 -2.81 -0.29 73.45
N GLU A 388 -2.16 -1.27 74.08
CA GLU A 388 -1.20 -1.07 75.18
C GLU A 388 0.10 -0.42 74.71
N PHE A 389 0.55 -0.70 73.48
CA PHE A 389 1.75 -0.11 72.90
C PHE A 389 1.55 1.36 72.49
N ILE A 390 0.33 1.72 72.08
CA ILE A 390 -0.04 3.09 71.69
C ILE A 390 -0.61 3.88 72.89
N ASP A 391 -0.98 3.22 73.99
CA ASP A 391 -1.43 3.88 75.23
C ASP A 391 -0.29 4.68 75.86
N PRO A 392 -0.39 6.03 75.89
CA PRO A 392 0.63 6.90 76.45
C PRO A 392 0.95 6.57 77.91
N ASN A 393 -0.04 6.06 78.67
CA ASN A 393 0.14 5.73 80.09
C ASN A 393 0.96 4.45 80.27
N SER A 394 0.75 3.44 79.41
CA SER A 394 1.52 2.20 79.39
C SER A 394 2.97 2.43 78.96
N ILE A 395 3.21 3.30 77.97
CA ILE A 395 4.55 3.77 77.58
C ILE A 395 5.25 4.48 78.75
N GLN A 396 4.54 5.41 79.42
CA GLN A 396 5.10 6.17 80.54
C GLN A 396 5.39 5.28 81.76
N LYS A 397 4.57 4.25 81.99
CA LYS A 397 4.78 3.25 83.05
C LYS A 397 6.00 2.36 82.77
N SER A 398 6.19 1.91 81.53
CA SER A 398 7.40 1.18 81.12
C SER A 398 8.65 2.04 81.26
N HIS A 399 8.60 3.32 80.85
CA HIS A 399 9.70 4.27 81.06
C HIS A 399 10.05 4.47 82.55
N LYS A 400 9.05 4.60 83.42
CA LYS A 400 9.26 4.68 84.87
C LYS A 400 9.91 3.42 85.43
N ASN A 401 9.44 2.24 85.01
CA ASN A 401 10.00 0.96 85.47
C ASN A 401 11.47 0.81 85.06
N VAL A 402 11.84 1.22 83.84
CA VAL A 402 13.23 1.21 83.37
C VAL A 402 14.09 2.21 84.17
N ALA A 403 13.58 3.41 84.41
CA ALA A 403 14.27 4.42 85.23
C ALA A 403 14.51 3.92 86.67
N ASP A 404 13.54 3.23 87.28
CA ASP A 404 13.67 2.64 88.61
C ASP A 404 14.69 1.50 88.65
N VAL A 405 14.79 0.69 87.59
CA VAL A 405 15.81 -0.37 87.46
C VAL A 405 17.21 0.23 87.32
N ILE A 406 17.37 1.29 86.51
CA ILE A 406 18.63 2.01 86.37
C ILE A 406 19.06 2.59 87.72
N LYS A 407 18.15 3.26 88.43
CA LYS A 407 18.41 3.85 89.74
C LYS A 407 18.77 2.79 90.80
N ARG A 408 18.13 1.62 90.77
CA ARG A 408 18.52 0.47 91.61
C ARG A 408 19.94 -0.01 91.30
N ARG A 409 20.31 -0.11 90.02
CA ARG A 409 21.67 -0.50 89.62
C ARG A 409 22.71 0.53 90.06
N GLU A 410 22.42 1.82 89.93
CA GLU A 410 23.30 2.89 90.41
C GLU A 410 23.51 2.81 91.93
N ASN A 411 22.44 2.61 92.70
CA ASN A 411 22.52 2.43 94.15
C ASN A 411 23.34 1.20 94.53
N ILE A 412 23.11 0.05 93.88
CA ILE A 412 23.91 -1.16 94.09
C ILE A 412 25.39 -0.90 93.77
N SER A 413 25.67 -0.21 92.66
CA SER A 413 27.04 0.15 92.29
C SER A 413 27.68 1.11 93.30
N HIS A 414 26.90 2.04 93.86
CA HIS A 414 27.36 2.95 94.90
C HIS A 414 27.68 2.20 96.20
N ASP A 415 26.80 1.29 96.63
CA ASP A 415 26.97 0.46 97.82
C ASP A 415 28.18 -0.46 97.70
N ILE A 416 28.38 -1.08 96.54
CA ILE A 416 29.57 -1.88 96.23
C ILE A 416 30.85 -1.01 96.32
N ASN A 417 30.83 0.18 95.72
CA ASN A 417 31.98 1.09 95.77
C ASN A 417 32.28 1.60 97.18
N LYS A 418 31.25 1.80 98.00
CA LYS A 418 31.39 2.18 99.41
C LYS A 418 31.99 1.03 100.23
N ALA A 419 31.47 -0.19 100.09
CA ALA A 419 32.01 -1.38 100.74
C ALA A 419 33.48 -1.65 100.34
N LEU A 420 33.82 -1.46 99.06
CA LEU A 420 35.20 -1.56 98.57
C LEU A 420 36.12 -0.50 99.18
N LYS A 421 35.64 0.72 99.43
CA LYS A 421 36.42 1.77 100.13
C LYS A 421 36.60 1.47 101.61
N GLU A 422 35.57 0.96 102.29
CA GLU A 422 35.65 0.54 103.69
C GLU A 422 36.65 -0.61 103.89
N LEU A 423 36.65 -1.60 102.98
CA LEU A 423 37.66 -2.67 102.95
C LEU A 423 39.09 -2.16 102.71
N LYS A 424 39.25 -1.06 101.97
CA LYS A 424 40.56 -0.47 101.63
C LYS A 424 41.13 0.40 102.76
N ASN A 425 40.26 0.96 103.60
CA ASN A 425 40.62 1.83 104.72
C ASN A 425 40.64 1.11 106.09
N GLY A 426 40.21 -0.16 106.15
CA GLY A 426 40.21 -1.01 107.34
C GLY A 426 41.49 -1.83 107.55
N LYS A 427 42.64 -1.38 107.06
CA LYS A 427 43.97 -1.95 107.34
C LYS A 427 44.89 -0.90 107.95
#